data_AF-A0A8J8WDU7-F1
#
_entry.id   AF-A0A8J8WDU7-F1
#
_cell.length_a   1.000
_cell.length_b   1.000
_cell.length_c   1.000
_cell.angle_alpha   90.00
_cell.angle_beta   90.00
_cell.angle_gamma   90.00
#
_symmetry.space_group_name_H-M   'P 1'
#
loop_
_entity.id
_entity.type
_entity.pdbx_description
1 polymer ?
#
loop_
_entity_poly.entity_id
_entity_poly.type
_entity_poly.pdbx_seq_one_letter_code
_entity_poly.pdbx_strand_id
1 'polypeptide(L)'
;MNIEKALDDCKIYLNQIKQYDPDPFYVKHFFNKFIDSVNIILEGIFEEANRDFGLFITEKISYEGFHQKAKTKNDVKAVRFSEWYKDKFNQEHSSKLPKMIKKICDLKKYHNTLPEIKIMMRAQDRYEDDINQQIMVGLSHEKLRSKEELKIEMKRQLPLFLEVINHKRKEKSEPSVGENQVITSAFIGVEDVFEIAYAAEIYIPVLERIVEESRKKIKELTTWD
;
A
#
# COMPACT_ATOMS: atom_id res chain seq x y z
N MET A 1 10.86 -18.51 1.92
CA MET A 1 10.18 -17.37 2.59
C MET A 1 8.80 -17.82 3.07
N ASN A 2 8.21 -17.26 4.14
CA ASN A 2 6.87 -17.66 4.62
C ASN A 2 5.85 -16.55 4.34
N ILE A 3 4.99 -16.77 3.34
CA ILE A 3 3.94 -15.84 2.92
C ILE A 3 2.96 -15.54 4.07
N GLU A 4 2.55 -16.56 4.84
CA GLU A 4 1.57 -16.37 5.92
C GLU A 4 2.10 -15.44 7.00
N LYS A 5 3.35 -15.66 7.41
CA LYS A 5 4.02 -14.78 8.37
C LYS A 5 4.09 -13.34 7.84
N ALA A 6 4.39 -13.17 6.56
CA ALA A 6 4.49 -11.85 5.96
C ALA A 6 3.12 -11.14 5.86
N LEU A 7 2.04 -11.88 5.61
CA LEU A 7 0.66 -11.38 5.67
C LEU A 7 0.28 -10.95 7.10
N ASP A 8 0.64 -11.74 8.11
CA ASP A 8 0.45 -11.38 9.51
C ASP A 8 1.26 -10.14 9.89
N ASP A 9 2.51 -10.06 9.43
CA ASP A 9 3.37 -8.89 9.62
C ASP A 9 2.73 -7.64 8.99
N CYS A 10 2.14 -7.72 7.79
CA CYS A 10 1.39 -6.61 7.19
C CYS A 10 0.24 -6.13 8.10
N LYS A 11 -0.50 -7.04 8.73
CA LYS A 11 -1.60 -6.70 9.67
C LYS A 11 -1.06 -6.05 10.94
N ILE A 12 0.05 -6.55 11.47
CA ILE A 12 0.75 -5.97 12.64
C ILE A 12 1.23 -4.55 12.33
N TYR A 13 1.88 -4.36 11.17
CA TYR A 13 2.39 -3.06 10.77
C TYR A 13 1.26 -2.07 10.47
N LEU A 14 0.13 -2.50 9.91
CA LEU A 14 -1.07 -1.65 9.78
C LEU A 14 -1.56 -1.14 11.14
N ASN A 15 -1.64 -2.02 12.15
CA ASN A 15 -2.03 -1.61 13.50
C ASN A 15 -1.05 -0.60 14.10
N GLN A 16 0.25 -0.80 13.89
CA GLN A 16 1.27 0.14 14.34
C GLN A 16 1.18 1.48 13.60
N ILE A 17 0.97 1.48 12.28
CA ILE A 17 0.71 2.70 11.50
C ILE A 17 -0.47 3.47 12.10
N LYS A 18 -1.60 2.79 12.33
CA LYS A 18 -2.81 3.40 12.94
C LYS A 18 -2.54 3.92 14.37
N GLN A 19 -1.73 3.21 15.15
CA GLN A 19 -1.39 3.60 16.52
C GLN A 19 -0.55 4.89 16.59
N TYR A 20 0.40 5.05 15.67
CA TYR A 20 1.34 6.16 15.67
C TYR A 20 0.92 7.33 14.78
N ASP A 21 -0.20 7.21 14.05
CA ASP A 21 -0.74 8.27 13.22
C ASP A 21 -1.03 9.55 14.04
N PRO A 22 -0.66 10.76 13.57
CA PRO A 22 -0.01 11.08 12.29
C PRO A 22 1.51 11.30 12.39
N ASP A 23 2.22 10.75 13.38
CA ASP A 23 3.66 11.00 13.58
C ASP A 23 4.50 10.48 12.38
N PRO A 24 5.14 11.37 11.60
CA PRO A 24 5.79 10.96 10.35
C PRO A 24 6.94 9.98 10.56
N PHE A 25 7.70 10.10 11.65
CA PHE A 25 8.84 9.23 11.93
C PHE A 25 8.40 7.78 12.13
N TYR A 26 7.44 7.57 13.04
CA TYR A 26 6.95 6.23 13.35
C TYR A 26 6.13 5.65 12.20
N VAL A 27 5.26 6.45 11.59
CA VAL A 27 4.48 5.98 10.43
C VAL A 27 5.41 5.57 9.29
N LYS A 28 6.46 6.35 8.98
CA LYS A 28 7.45 5.99 7.95
C LYS A 28 8.16 4.68 8.27
N HIS A 29 8.56 4.50 9.51
CA HIS A 29 9.23 3.28 9.96
C HIS A 29 8.35 2.04 9.77
N PHE A 30 7.11 2.07 10.27
CA PHE A 30 6.21 0.92 10.15
C PHE A 30 5.69 0.71 8.73
N PHE A 31 5.49 1.79 7.98
CA PHE A 31 5.12 1.69 6.58
C PHE A 31 6.26 1.12 5.72
N ASN A 32 7.52 1.44 6.01
CA ASN A 32 8.65 0.78 5.36
C ASN A 32 8.62 -0.73 5.60
N LYS A 33 8.39 -1.17 6.85
CA LYS A 33 8.29 -2.59 7.16
C LYS A 33 7.09 -3.26 6.49
N PHE A 34 5.96 -2.55 6.39
CA PHE A 34 4.80 -3.00 5.63
C PHE A 34 5.17 -3.26 4.15
N ILE A 35 5.84 -2.31 3.50
CA ILE A 35 6.29 -2.46 2.10
C ILE A 35 7.31 -3.60 1.95
N ASP A 36 8.21 -3.78 2.91
CA ASP A 36 9.14 -4.91 2.91
C ASP A 36 8.39 -6.25 2.99
N SER A 37 7.36 -6.37 3.84
CA SER A 37 6.48 -7.54 3.90
C SER A 37 5.67 -7.77 2.62
N VAL A 38 5.18 -6.69 1.98
CA VAL A 38 4.52 -6.78 0.67
C VAL A 38 5.45 -7.42 -0.37
N ASN A 39 6.69 -6.94 -0.46
CA ASN A 39 7.66 -7.48 -1.43
C ASN A 39 7.97 -8.96 -1.16
N ILE A 40 8.12 -9.33 0.11
CA ILE A 40 8.30 -10.72 0.58
C ILE A 40 7.12 -11.60 0.13
N ILE A 41 5.87 -11.13 0.24
CA ILE A 41 4.70 -11.88 -0.21
C ILE A 41 4.74 -12.10 -1.73
N LEU A 42 4.94 -11.03 -2.50
CA LEU A 42 4.91 -11.07 -3.96
C LEU A 42 6.01 -11.97 -4.53
N GLU A 43 7.22 -11.90 -3.97
CA GLU A 43 8.34 -12.78 -4.32
C GLU A 43 8.07 -14.23 -3.88
N GLY A 44 7.43 -14.43 -2.72
CA GLY A 44 7.08 -15.74 -2.19
C GLY A 44 6.15 -16.54 -3.09
N ILE A 45 5.26 -15.87 -3.83
CA ILE A 45 4.41 -16.52 -4.84
C ILE A 45 5.26 -17.20 -5.92
N PHE A 46 6.33 -16.54 -6.37
CA PHE A 46 7.23 -17.12 -7.36
C PHE A 46 8.15 -18.18 -6.77
N GLU A 47 8.48 -18.12 -5.47
CA GLU A 47 9.14 -19.23 -4.77
C GLU A 47 8.28 -20.50 -4.76
N GLU A 48 7.00 -20.37 -4.41
CA GLU A 48 6.03 -21.48 -4.44
C GLU A 48 5.88 -22.03 -5.87
N ALA A 49 5.68 -21.16 -6.86
CA ALA A 49 5.60 -21.55 -8.26
C ALA A 49 6.88 -22.24 -8.76
N ASN A 50 8.07 -21.71 -8.43
CA ASN A 50 9.35 -22.27 -8.85
C ASN A 50 9.56 -23.70 -8.34
N ARG A 51 9.13 -23.97 -7.10
CA ARG A 51 9.15 -25.30 -6.51
C ARG A 51 8.15 -26.22 -7.23
N ASP A 52 6.91 -25.78 -7.38
CA ASP A 52 5.82 -26.64 -7.86
C ASP A 52 5.94 -26.96 -9.37
N PHE A 53 6.51 -26.04 -10.17
CA PHE A 53 6.85 -26.27 -11.58
C PHE A 53 8.25 -26.90 -11.79
N GLY A 54 9.08 -27.06 -10.75
CA GLY A 54 10.42 -27.64 -10.90
C GLY A 54 11.39 -26.80 -11.74
N LEU A 55 11.30 -25.46 -11.65
CA LEU A 55 12.17 -24.56 -12.43
C LEU A 55 13.60 -24.46 -11.87
N PHE A 56 13.83 -24.86 -10.61
CA PHE A 56 15.14 -24.91 -9.95
C PHE A 56 15.91 -23.57 -10.03
N ILE A 57 15.21 -22.45 -9.90
CA ILE A 57 15.83 -21.13 -9.71
C ILE A 57 16.35 -21.08 -8.26
N THR A 58 17.64 -20.82 -8.10
CA THR A 58 18.33 -20.77 -6.79
C THR A 58 18.58 -19.35 -6.28
N GLU A 59 18.48 -18.36 -7.17
CA GLU A 59 18.59 -16.95 -6.85
C GLU A 59 17.23 -16.36 -6.42
N LYS A 60 17.24 -15.12 -5.94
CA LYS A 60 16.03 -14.37 -5.61
C LYS A 60 15.13 -14.27 -6.85
N ILE A 61 13.87 -14.71 -6.73
CA ILE A 61 12.99 -14.90 -7.88
C ILE A 61 12.12 -13.66 -8.12
N SER A 62 12.43 -12.94 -9.19
CA SER A 62 11.54 -11.91 -9.74
C SER A 62 10.57 -12.50 -10.77
N TYR A 63 9.52 -11.76 -11.11
CA TYR A 63 8.65 -12.08 -12.24
C TYR A 63 9.47 -12.32 -13.53
N GLU A 64 10.39 -11.41 -13.85
CA GLU A 64 11.22 -11.48 -15.05
C GLU A 64 12.11 -12.73 -15.03
N GLY A 65 12.75 -13.01 -13.89
CA GLY A 65 13.61 -14.17 -13.70
C GLY A 65 12.84 -15.49 -13.85
N PHE A 66 11.66 -15.56 -13.23
CA PHE A 66 10.76 -16.71 -13.36
C PHE A 66 10.33 -16.94 -14.81
N HIS A 67 9.82 -15.90 -15.48
CA HIS A 67 9.30 -15.98 -16.84
C HIS A 67 10.38 -16.37 -17.85
N GLN A 68 11.58 -15.78 -17.73
CA GLN A 68 12.71 -16.12 -18.60
C GLN A 68 13.19 -17.57 -18.39
N LYS A 69 13.24 -18.03 -17.13
CA LYS A 69 13.61 -19.42 -16.84
C LYS A 69 12.58 -20.40 -17.41
N ALA A 70 11.29 -20.13 -17.23
CA ALA A 70 10.21 -20.94 -17.76
C ALA A 70 10.29 -21.07 -19.29
N LYS A 71 10.54 -19.96 -20.00
CA LYS A 71 10.78 -19.94 -21.45
C LYS A 71 12.01 -20.75 -21.85
N THR A 72 13.14 -20.53 -21.17
CA THR A 72 14.40 -21.25 -21.46
C THR A 72 14.25 -22.77 -21.29
N LYS A 73 13.43 -23.20 -20.34
CA LYS A 73 13.12 -24.62 -20.09
C LYS A 73 12.01 -25.18 -20.98
N ASN A 74 11.36 -24.36 -21.81
CA ASN A 74 10.17 -24.72 -22.58
C ASN A 74 9.02 -25.27 -21.69
N ASP A 75 8.92 -24.79 -20.44
CA ASP A 75 7.85 -25.21 -19.54
C ASP A 75 6.58 -24.39 -19.84
N VAL A 76 5.71 -24.96 -20.67
CA VAL A 76 4.46 -24.31 -21.11
C VAL A 76 3.53 -23.97 -19.95
N LYS A 77 3.50 -24.80 -18.90
CA LYS A 77 2.65 -24.60 -17.72
C LYS A 77 3.16 -23.42 -16.90
N ALA A 78 4.45 -23.35 -16.65
CA ALA A 78 5.06 -22.21 -15.95
C ALA A 78 4.95 -20.90 -16.74
N VAL A 79 5.12 -20.93 -18.07
CA VAL A 79 4.90 -19.75 -18.92
C VAL A 79 3.47 -19.25 -18.80
N ARG A 80 2.47 -20.14 -18.93
CA ARG A 80 1.05 -19.80 -18.75
C ARG A 80 0.75 -19.21 -17.37
N PHE A 81 1.34 -19.77 -16.31
CA PHE A 81 1.19 -19.21 -14.96
C PHE A 81 1.71 -17.76 -14.90
N SER A 82 2.90 -17.51 -15.42
CA SER A 82 3.49 -16.17 -15.37
C SER A 82 2.70 -15.14 -16.18
N GLU A 83 2.17 -15.51 -17.35
CA GLU A 83 1.32 -14.63 -18.16
C GLU A 83 0.01 -14.32 -17.45
N TRP A 84 -0.67 -15.35 -16.94
CA TRP A 84 -1.87 -15.17 -16.12
C TRP A 84 -1.61 -14.30 -14.89
N TYR A 85 -0.50 -14.52 -14.17
CA TYR A 85 -0.14 -13.75 -12.99
C TYR A 85 0.02 -12.27 -13.32
N LYS A 86 0.67 -11.94 -14.44
CA LYS A 86 0.85 -10.55 -14.87
C LYS A 86 -0.50 -9.87 -15.11
N ASP A 87 -1.42 -10.55 -15.77
CA ASP A 87 -2.75 -10.01 -16.04
C ASP A 87 -3.56 -9.82 -14.75
N LYS A 88 -3.55 -10.85 -13.88
CA LYS A 88 -4.22 -10.78 -12.58
C LYS A 88 -3.65 -9.67 -11.69
N PHE A 89 -2.33 -9.55 -11.64
CA PHE A 89 -1.64 -8.50 -10.89
C PHE A 89 -2.03 -7.12 -11.44
N ASN A 90 -2.06 -6.92 -12.76
CA ASN A 90 -2.50 -5.65 -13.35
C ASN A 90 -3.98 -5.35 -13.05
N GLN A 91 -4.86 -6.35 -13.05
CA GLN A 91 -6.27 -6.19 -12.72
C GLN A 91 -6.46 -5.71 -11.26
N GLU A 92 -5.81 -6.36 -10.30
CA GLU A 92 -5.87 -6.00 -8.88
C GLU A 92 -5.26 -4.60 -8.61
N HIS A 93 -4.38 -4.14 -9.49
CA HIS A 93 -3.72 -2.83 -9.43
C HIS A 93 -4.30 -1.80 -10.40
N SER A 94 -5.53 -2.01 -10.86
CA SER A 94 -6.25 -1.06 -11.72
C SER A 94 -6.79 0.15 -10.94
N SER A 95 -7.18 -0.06 -9.68
CA SER A 95 -7.71 0.99 -8.81
C SER A 95 -6.61 1.84 -8.17
N LYS A 96 -6.99 3.06 -7.76
CA LYS A 96 -6.05 4.13 -7.36
C LYS A 96 -5.09 3.70 -6.23
N LEU A 97 -5.60 3.12 -5.14
CA LEU A 97 -4.81 2.80 -3.95
C LEU A 97 -3.85 1.62 -4.15
N PRO A 98 -4.27 0.45 -4.66
CA PRO A 98 -3.34 -0.64 -5.00
C PRO A 98 -2.28 -0.20 -6.01
N LYS A 99 -2.67 0.52 -7.08
CA LYS A 99 -1.73 1.06 -8.07
C LYS A 99 -0.65 1.92 -7.41
N MET A 100 -1.02 2.72 -6.42
CA MET A 100 -0.07 3.53 -5.65
C MET A 100 0.87 2.64 -4.82
N ILE A 101 0.37 1.64 -4.07
CA ILE A 101 1.23 0.77 -3.26
C ILE A 101 2.25 0.05 -4.16
N LYS A 102 1.83 -0.41 -5.34
CA LYS A 102 2.75 -0.95 -6.36
C LYS A 102 3.87 0.04 -6.71
N LYS A 103 3.55 1.30 -6.99
CA LYS A 103 4.57 2.33 -7.27
C LYS A 103 5.53 2.54 -6.09
N ILE A 104 5.04 2.49 -4.85
CA ILE A 104 5.90 2.59 -3.66
C ILE A 104 6.81 1.38 -3.55
N CYS A 105 6.32 0.17 -3.82
CA CYS A 105 7.14 -1.03 -3.87
C CYS A 105 8.25 -0.90 -4.93
N ASP A 106 7.91 -0.39 -6.12
CA ASP A 106 8.88 -0.13 -7.18
C ASP A 106 9.94 0.89 -6.73
N LEU A 107 9.54 2.04 -6.15
CA LEU A 107 10.47 3.03 -5.61
C LEU A 107 11.40 2.44 -4.55
N LYS A 108 10.86 1.63 -3.64
CA LYS A 108 11.64 0.94 -2.61
C LYS A 108 12.64 -0.04 -3.24
N LYS A 109 12.22 -0.78 -4.27
CA LYS A 109 13.07 -1.75 -4.98
C LYS A 109 14.23 -1.08 -5.73
N TYR A 110 13.97 0.04 -6.41
CA TYR A 110 14.96 0.70 -7.28
C TYR A 110 15.82 1.73 -6.57
N HIS A 111 15.30 2.41 -5.55
CA HIS A 111 15.97 3.53 -4.89
C HIS A 111 16.21 3.31 -3.39
N ASN A 112 15.67 2.23 -2.81
CA ASN A 112 15.72 1.94 -1.38
C ASN A 112 15.18 3.09 -0.48
N THR A 113 14.33 3.95 -1.03
CA THR A 113 13.78 5.13 -0.35
C THR A 113 12.26 5.15 -0.43
N LEU A 114 11.63 5.62 0.63
CA LEU A 114 10.22 6.03 0.62
C LEU A 114 10.11 7.55 0.45
N PRO A 115 9.06 8.03 -0.24
CA PRO A 115 8.76 9.46 -0.28
C PRO A 115 8.53 10.07 1.11
N GLU A 116 8.55 11.40 1.15
CA GLU A 116 8.27 12.17 2.36
C GLU A 116 6.82 11.95 2.84
N ILE A 117 6.68 11.79 4.16
CA ILE A 117 5.38 11.72 4.82
C ILE A 117 4.95 13.09 5.27
N LYS A 118 3.71 13.44 4.93
CA LYS A 118 3.06 14.71 5.26
C LYS A 118 1.96 14.46 6.28
N ILE A 119 1.78 15.38 7.21
CA ILE A 119 0.60 15.41 8.08
C ILE A 119 -0.47 16.22 7.35
N MET A 120 -1.65 15.64 7.18
CA MET A 120 -2.79 16.35 6.58
C MET A 120 -4.03 16.24 7.45
N MET A 121 -4.85 17.29 7.45
CA MET A 121 -6.23 17.20 7.91
C MET A 121 -7.14 16.65 6.82
N ARG A 122 -8.12 15.86 7.25
CA ARG A 122 -9.17 15.28 6.42
C ARG A 122 -10.49 15.20 7.20
N ALA A 123 -11.58 15.01 6.49
CA ALA A 123 -12.84 14.59 7.11
C ALA A 123 -12.72 13.14 7.62
N GLN A 124 -13.44 12.83 8.71
CA GLN A 124 -13.50 11.51 9.31
C GLN A 124 -14.16 10.50 8.36
N ASP A 125 -15.33 10.88 7.83
CA ASP A 125 -16.03 10.17 6.76
C ASP A 125 -15.42 10.56 5.42
N ARG A 126 -15.15 9.57 4.57
CA ARG A 126 -14.44 9.74 3.30
C ARG A 126 -15.41 9.78 2.13
N TYR A 127 -15.35 10.84 1.34
CA TYR A 127 -15.96 10.95 0.02
C TYR A 127 -14.88 11.09 -1.05
N GLU A 128 -15.17 10.65 -2.28
CA GLU A 128 -14.17 10.53 -3.36
C GLU A 128 -13.47 11.85 -3.66
N ASP A 129 -14.19 12.96 -3.52
CA ASP A 129 -13.75 14.30 -3.90
C ASP A 129 -13.37 15.20 -2.71
N ASP A 130 -13.30 14.61 -1.52
CA ASP A 130 -12.86 15.31 -0.33
C ASP A 130 -11.45 15.89 -0.54
N ILE A 131 -11.29 17.12 -0.07
CA ILE A 131 -9.96 17.73 0.01
C ILE A 131 -9.24 17.24 1.26
N ASN A 132 -7.91 17.14 1.12
CA ASN A 132 -7.00 16.97 2.24
C ASN A 132 -6.08 18.20 2.27
N GLN A 133 -5.78 18.71 3.45
CA GLN A 133 -4.97 19.91 3.60
C GLN A 133 -3.75 19.63 4.48
N GLN A 134 -2.56 19.93 3.96
CA GLN A 134 -1.33 19.74 4.71
C GLN A 134 -1.24 20.68 5.90
N ILE A 135 -0.82 20.16 7.05
CA ILE A 135 -0.50 20.93 8.25
C ILE A 135 1.02 21.01 8.36
N MET A 136 1.55 22.23 8.41
CA MET A 136 2.96 22.49 8.67
C MET A 136 3.20 22.55 10.17
N VAL A 137 4.04 21.66 10.69
CA VAL A 137 4.40 21.60 12.12
C VAL A 137 5.91 21.40 12.27
N GLY A 138 6.46 21.83 13.39
CA GLY A 138 7.85 21.58 13.74
C GLY A 138 8.14 20.08 13.88
N LEU A 139 9.11 19.60 13.09
CA LEU A 139 9.66 18.24 13.20
C LEU A 139 11.08 18.27 13.78
N SER A 140 11.42 17.29 14.63
CA SER A 140 12.78 17.06 15.13
C SER A 140 13.19 15.67 14.71
N HIS A 141 14.18 15.55 13.82
CA HIS A 141 14.57 14.27 13.23
C HIS A 141 13.36 13.52 12.61
N GLU A 142 12.57 14.23 11.80
CA GLU A 142 11.30 13.77 11.19
C GLU A 142 10.16 13.43 12.17
N LYS A 143 10.43 13.42 13.48
CA LYS A 143 9.43 13.13 14.52
C LYS A 143 8.66 14.39 14.90
N LEU A 144 7.36 14.21 15.19
CA LEU A 144 6.51 15.30 15.67
C LEU A 144 7.06 15.87 16.99
N ARG A 145 7.35 17.17 17.04
CA ARG A 145 7.91 17.81 18.25
C ARG A 145 6.89 17.91 19.37
N SER A 146 5.65 18.27 19.04
CA SER A 146 4.59 18.51 20.02
C SER A 146 3.22 18.19 19.43
N LYS A 147 2.40 17.44 20.20
CA LYS A 147 1.00 17.21 19.86
C LYS A 147 0.17 18.48 20.05
N GLU A 148 0.56 19.34 20.98
CA GLU A 148 -0.08 20.64 21.24
C GLU A 148 0.13 21.58 20.06
N GLU A 149 1.36 21.66 19.52
CA GLU A 149 1.65 22.44 18.30
C GLU A 149 0.78 21.98 17.12
N LEU A 150 0.67 20.67 16.91
CA LEU A 150 -0.21 20.11 15.88
C LEU A 150 -1.68 20.52 16.09
N LYS A 151 -2.19 20.46 17.33
CA LYS A 151 -3.55 20.88 17.64
C LYS A 151 -3.76 22.38 17.40
N ILE A 152 -2.77 23.22 17.69
CA ILE A 152 -2.83 24.67 17.47
C ILE A 152 -2.90 24.96 15.96
N GLU A 153 -2.00 24.37 15.17
CA GLU A 153 -1.97 24.57 13.72
C GLU A 153 -3.21 24.00 13.02
N MET A 154 -3.73 22.86 13.49
CA MET A 154 -5.01 22.32 13.03
C MET A 154 -6.15 23.30 13.29
N LYS A 155 -6.30 23.80 14.53
CA LYS A 155 -7.36 24.76 14.89
C LYS A 155 -7.28 26.05 14.08
N ARG A 156 -6.06 26.53 13.79
CA ARG A 156 -5.83 27.73 12.99
C ARG A 156 -6.33 27.58 11.56
N GLN A 157 -6.16 26.40 10.96
CA GLN A 157 -6.51 26.12 9.57
C GLN A 157 -7.93 25.57 9.39
N LEU A 158 -8.54 25.07 10.47
CA LEU A 158 -9.85 24.42 10.47
C LEU A 158 -10.98 25.23 9.81
N PRO A 159 -11.14 26.56 10.04
CA PRO A 159 -12.25 27.31 9.45
C PRO A 159 -12.21 27.31 7.91
N LEU A 160 -11.03 27.54 7.34
CA LEU A 160 -10.83 27.54 5.89
C LEU A 160 -11.03 26.14 5.31
N PHE A 161 -10.50 25.11 6.00
CA PHE A 161 -10.69 23.72 5.57
C PHE A 161 -12.18 23.36 5.51
N LEU A 162 -12.94 23.68 6.55
CA LEU A 162 -14.39 23.43 6.62
C LEU A 162 -15.17 24.18 5.53
N GLU A 163 -14.80 25.43 5.24
CA GLU A 163 -15.40 26.20 4.15
C GLU A 163 -15.21 25.49 2.80
N VAL A 164 -13.97 25.12 2.48
CA VAL A 164 -13.64 24.52 1.17
C VAL A 164 -14.24 23.12 1.02
N ILE A 165 -14.12 22.26 2.04
CA ILE A 165 -14.67 20.90 1.95
C ILE A 165 -16.19 20.90 1.89
N ASN A 166 -16.87 21.74 2.68
CA ASN A 166 -18.34 21.80 2.67
C ASN A 166 -18.89 22.43 1.40
N HIS A 167 -18.17 23.36 0.79
CA HIS A 167 -18.52 23.86 -0.54
C HIS A 167 -18.54 22.72 -1.57
N LYS A 168 -17.46 21.93 -1.63
CA LYS A 168 -17.36 20.79 -2.56
C LYS A 168 -18.42 19.72 -2.30
N ARG A 169 -18.62 19.34 -1.04
CA ARG A 169 -19.64 18.36 -0.66
C ARG A 169 -21.04 18.82 -1.04
N LYS A 170 -21.34 20.11 -0.86
CA LYS A 170 -22.63 20.69 -1.28
C LYS A 170 -22.84 20.59 -2.79
N GLU A 171 -21.81 20.85 -3.60
CA GLU A 171 -21.89 20.69 -5.07
C GLU A 171 -22.20 19.24 -5.48
N LYS A 172 -21.76 18.27 -4.68
CA LYS A 172 -21.95 16.83 -4.91
C LYS A 172 -23.12 16.21 -4.14
N SER A 173 -23.91 17.03 -3.43
CA SER A 173 -25.00 16.57 -2.56
C SER A 173 -24.55 15.58 -1.46
N GLU A 174 -23.33 15.77 -0.95
CA GLU A 174 -22.75 15.00 0.15
C GLU A 174 -22.95 15.72 1.51
N PRO A 175 -23.01 14.99 2.64
CA PRO A 175 -23.19 15.58 3.97
C PRO A 175 -22.05 16.51 4.38
N SER A 176 -22.41 17.65 4.96
CA SER A 176 -21.43 18.60 5.50
C SER A 176 -20.62 18.01 6.67
N VAL A 177 -19.36 18.43 6.75
CA VAL A 177 -18.38 18.12 7.79
C VAL A 177 -18.49 19.19 8.90
N GLY A 178 -18.66 18.74 10.14
CA GLY A 178 -18.53 19.55 11.34
C GLY A 178 -17.11 19.57 11.90
N GLU A 179 -16.83 20.50 12.82
CA GLU A 179 -15.51 20.65 13.46
C GLU A 179 -15.00 19.38 14.14
N ASN A 180 -15.89 18.63 14.79
CA ASN A 180 -15.58 17.38 15.47
C ASN A 180 -15.38 16.18 14.52
N GLN A 181 -15.64 16.37 13.23
CA GLN A 181 -15.47 15.35 12.19
C GLN A 181 -14.19 15.58 11.38
N VAL A 182 -13.30 16.48 11.80
CA VAL A 182 -12.00 16.70 11.16
C VAL A 182 -10.90 16.06 12.00
N ILE A 183 -10.06 15.26 11.35
CA ILE A 183 -8.93 14.57 11.98
C ILE A 183 -7.65 14.76 11.17
N THR A 184 -6.51 14.50 11.81
CA THR A 184 -5.20 14.50 11.15
C THR A 184 -4.73 13.08 10.87
N SER A 185 -4.12 12.86 9.71
CA SER A 185 -3.50 11.58 9.36
C SER A 185 -2.20 11.79 8.58
N ALA A 186 -1.37 10.75 8.53
CA ALA A 186 -0.16 10.70 7.75
C ALA A 186 -0.45 10.29 6.29
N PHE A 187 0.08 11.08 5.37
CA PHE A 187 -0.06 10.90 3.94
C PHE A 187 1.31 10.77 3.28
N ILE A 188 1.37 10.02 2.18
CA ILE A 188 2.57 9.91 1.35
C ILE A 188 2.30 10.44 -0.06
N GLY A 189 3.24 11.21 -0.59
CA GLY A 189 3.16 11.77 -1.94
C GLY A 189 4.08 11.04 -2.91
N VAL A 190 3.53 10.54 -4.02
CA VAL A 190 4.33 10.02 -5.15
C VAL A 190 4.03 10.84 -6.40
N GLU A 191 2.76 10.88 -6.81
CA GLU A 191 2.20 11.72 -7.87
C GLU A 191 0.95 12.41 -7.33
N ASP A 192 0.08 11.58 -6.76
CA ASP A 192 -1.01 11.97 -5.87
C ASP A 192 -0.58 11.78 -4.41
N VAL A 193 -1.38 12.33 -3.49
CA VAL A 193 -1.18 12.22 -2.04
C VAL A 193 -2.22 11.30 -1.43
N PHE A 194 -1.79 10.34 -0.60
CA PHE A 194 -2.64 9.28 -0.09
C PHE A 194 -2.46 9.02 1.40
N GLU A 195 -3.56 8.77 2.10
CA GLU A 195 -3.57 8.35 3.51
C GLU A 195 -2.94 6.96 3.63
N ILE A 196 -1.85 6.86 4.38
CA ILE A 196 -1.01 5.65 4.44
C ILE A 196 -1.79 4.50 5.08
N ALA A 197 -2.44 4.76 6.22
CA ALA A 197 -3.20 3.77 6.95
C ALA A 197 -4.33 3.17 6.09
N TYR A 198 -5.05 4.03 5.38
CA TYR A 198 -6.17 3.62 4.54
C TYR A 198 -5.69 2.83 3.31
N ALA A 199 -4.61 3.27 2.66
CA ALA A 199 -4.04 2.54 1.54
C ALA A 199 -3.55 1.14 1.95
N ALA A 200 -2.86 1.03 3.08
CA ALA A 200 -2.39 -0.25 3.61
C ALA A 200 -3.56 -1.18 3.97
N GLU A 201 -4.62 -0.65 4.60
CA GLU A 201 -5.84 -1.40 4.93
C GLU A 201 -6.52 -1.97 3.68
N ILE A 202 -6.68 -1.18 2.63
CA ILE A 202 -7.28 -1.63 1.37
C ILE A 202 -6.40 -2.67 0.65
N TYR A 203 -5.08 -2.57 0.81
CA TYR A 203 -4.15 -3.41 0.09
C TYR A 203 -3.95 -4.81 0.68
N ILE A 204 -4.18 -5.01 1.99
CA ILE A 204 -4.07 -6.35 2.61
C ILE A 204 -5.02 -7.36 1.94
N PRO A 205 -6.33 -7.09 1.77
CA PRO A 205 -7.22 -8.01 1.05
C PRO A 205 -6.83 -8.25 -0.41
N VAL A 206 -6.16 -7.28 -1.06
CA VAL A 206 -5.63 -7.45 -2.41
C VAL A 206 -4.51 -8.50 -2.42
N LEU A 207 -3.59 -8.44 -1.45
CA LEU A 207 -2.52 -9.43 -1.30
C LEU A 207 -3.08 -10.83 -1.02
N GLU A 208 -4.04 -10.94 -0.10
CA GLU A 208 -4.68 -12.22 0.24
C GLU A 208 -5.29 -12.87 -1.01
N ARG A 209 -6.04 -12.10 -1.82
CA ARG A 209 -6.60 -12.59 -3.09
C ARG A 209 -5.52 -13.00 -4.09
N ILE A 210 -4.49 -12.18 -4.29
CA ILE A 210 -3.40 -12.50 -5.23
C ILE A 210 -2.70 -13.80 -4.82
N VAL A 211 -2.42 -14.00 -3.54
CA VAL A 211 -1.80 -15.24 -3.01
C VAL A 211 -2.73 -16.43 -3.22
N GLU A 212 -3.98 -16.33 -2.79
CA GLU A 212 -4.96 -17.41 -2.88
C GLU A 212 -5.18 -17.85 -4.34
N GLU A 213 -5.43 -16.90 -5.23
CA GLU A 213 -5.66 -17.18 -6.65
C GLU A 213 -4.40 -17.71 -7.33
N SER A 214 -3.21 -17.22 -6.96
CA SER A 214 -1.95 -17.74 -7.51
C SER A 214 -1.76 -19.21 -7.14
N ARG A 215 -2.01 -19.59 -5.88
CA ARG A 215 -1.94 -20.98 -5.44
C ARG A 215 -2.97 -21.87 -6.15
N LYS A 216 -4.20 -21.38 -6.33
CA LYS A 216 -5.23 -22.07 -7.14
C LYS A 216 -4.73 -22.29 -8.56
N LYS A 217 -4.13 -21.27 -9.19
CA LYS A 217 -3.64 -21.37 -10.57
C LYS A 217 -2.44 -22.29 -10.71
N ILE A 218 -1.50 -22.26 -9.76
CA ILE A 218 -0.39 -23.22 -9.71
C ILE A 218 -0.94 -24.63 -9.66
N LYS A 219 -1.85 -24.91 -8.70
CA LYS A 219 -2.47 -26.23 -8.55
C LYS A 219 -3.20 -26.69 -9.82
N GLU A 220 -3.99 -25.81 -10.44
CA GLU A 220 -4.66 -26.10 -11.72
C GLU A 220 -3.67 -26.55 -12.80
N LEU A 221 -2.52 -25.88 -12.90
CA LEU A 221 -1.53 -26.16 -13.94
C LEU A 221 -0.62 -27.36 -13.60
N THR A 222 -0.41 -27.66 -12.32
CA THR A 222 0.44 -28.78 -11.89
C THR A 222 -0.32 -30.08 -11.66
N THR A 223 -1.64 -30.06 -11.53
CA THR A 223 -2.45 -31.28 -11.47
C THR A 223 -2.44 -31.96 -12.84
N TRP A 224 -2.21 -33.26 -12.85
CA TRP A 224 -2.23 -34.10 -14.05
C TRP A 224 -3.65 -34.64 -14.22
N ASP A 225 -4.24 -34.44 -15.40
CA ASP A 225 -5.26 -35.36 -15.92
C ASP A 225 -4.56 -36.62 -16.48
#